data_AF-A0A258CYS5-F1
#
_entry.id   AF-A0A258CYS5-F1
#
_cell.length_a   1.000
_cell.length_b   1.000
_cell.length_c   1.000
_cell.angle_alpha   90.00
_cell.angle_beta   90.00
_cell.angle_gamma   90.00
#
_symmetry.space_group_name_H-M   'P 1'
#
loop_
_entity.id
_entity.type
_entity.pdbx_description
1 polymer ?
#
loop_
_entity_poly.entity_id
_entity_poly.type
_entity_poly.pdbx_seq_one_letter_code
_entity_poly.pdbx_strand_id
1 'polypeptide(L)'
;MEGSLPMTSPSPAKRFNWGNLRTRVVSATVLVPTVVAAVWLGGYWFMALSLVCVGLLAREWGKISAPKAPNAVGAVVGVFCGIAVVAAFLQQFLVAWAVVVVGSFLAGLIARGAVERRADAAYGVVYIAPAVIA
;
A
#
# COMPACT_ATOMS: atom_id res chain seq x y z
N MET A 1 -5.07 31.18 48.59
CA MET A 1 -4.68 29.79 48.94
C MET A 1 -4.40 29.09 47.61
N GLU A 2 -3.14 29.12 47.17
CA GLU A 2 -2.70 28.42 45.96
C GLU A 2 -2.85 26.91 46.17
N GLY A 3 -3.80 26.29 45.47
CA GLY A 3 -3.90 24.83 45.37
C GLY A 3 -2.82 24.33 44.43
N SER A 4 -1.80 23.66 44.96
CA SER A 4 -0.79 22.95 44.18
C SER A 4 -1.46 21.88 43.34
N LEU A 5 -1.43 22.04 42.01
CA LEU A 5 -1.91 21.03 41.08
C LEU A 5 -1.09 19.74 41.23
N PRO A 6 -1.71 18.56 41.24
CA PRO A 6 -0.99 17.30 41.35
C PRO A 6 -0.03 17.15 40.18
N MET A 7 1.28 17.02 40.47
CA MET A 7 2.26 16.62 39.46
C MET A 7 1.90 15.21 38.97
N THR A 8 1.32 15.12 37.78
CA THR A 8 1.16 13.84 37.09
C THR A 8 2.55 13.33 36.77
N SER A 9 2.99 12.29 37.48
CA SER A 9 4.25 11.61 37.17
C SER A 9 4.23 11.18 35.69
N PRO A 10 5.35 11.31 34.96
CA PRO A 10 5.42 10.84 33.59
C PRO A 10 5.01 9.36 33.54
N SER A 11 4.20 9.00 32.54
CA SER A 11 3.94 7.61 32.20
C SER A 11 5.28 6.84 32.21
N PRO A 12 5.37 5.69 32.89
CA PRO A 12 6.60 4.91 32.93
C PRO A 12 7.15 4.68 31.53
N ALA A 13 8.44 4.96 31.32
CA ALA A 13 9.07 4.81 30.02
C ALA A 13 8.82 3.40 29.47
N LYS A 14 8.23 3.31 28.28
CA LYS A 14 7.98 2.04 27.60
C LYS A 14 9.31 1.29 27.45
N ARG A 15 9.40 0.08 28.03
CA ARG A 15 10.61 -0.74 27.96
C ARG A 15 11.00 -0.98 26.50
N PHE A 16 12.29 -0.95 26.22
CA PHE A 16 12.82 -1.17 24.88
C PHE A 16 12.51 -2.60 24.41
N ASN A 17 11.90 -2.73 23.23
CA ASN A 17 11.50 -4.02 22.68
C ASN A 17 12.55 -4.53 21.69
N TRP A 18 13.54 -5.26 22.21
CA TRP A 18 14.60 -5.92 21.43
C TRP A 18 14.07 -6.90 20.38
N GLY A 19 12.95 -7.58 20.66
CA GLY A 19 12.32 -8.50 19.72
C GLY A 19 11.82 -7.78 18.46
N ASN A 20 11.16 -6.63 18.64
CA ASN A 20 10.72 -5.80 17.50
C ASN A 20 11.90 -5.28 16.69
N LEU A 21 12.99 -4.86 17.35
CA LEU A 21 14.20 -4.43 16.66
C LEU A 21 14.79 -5.57 15.82
N ARG A 22 14.92 -6.78 16.39
CA ARG A 22 15.44 -7.94 15.68
C ARG A 22 14.64 -8.24 14.41
N THR A 23 13.32 -8.23 14.46
CA THR A 23 12.47 -8.45 13.28
C THR A 23 12.69 -7.38 12.20
N ARG A 24 12.81 -6.11 12.60
CA ARG A 24 13.09 -5.00 11.66
C ARG A 24 14.47 -5.16 10.99
N VAL A 25 15.50 -5.52 11.75
CA VAL A 25 16.85 -5.73 11.20
C VAL A 25 16.86 -6.89 10.22
N VAL A 26 16.28 -8.04 10.60
CA VAL A 26 16.24 -9.23 9.74
C VAL A 26 15.46 -8.97 8.44
N SER A 27 14.28 -8.33 8.54
CA SER A 27 13.50 -7.99 7.35
C SER A 27 14.25 -7.00 6.45
N ALA A 28 14.90 -5.97 7.01
CA ALA A 28 15.68 -5.02 6.22
C ALA A 28 16.86 -5.69 5.51
N THR A 29 17.57 -6.61 6.17
CA THR A 29 18.70 -7.34 5.56
C THR A 29 18.29 -8.22 4.39
N VAL A 30 17.02 -8.60 4.27
CA VAL A 30 16.49 -9.36 3.13
C VAL A 30 15.94 -8.40 2.07
N LEU A 31 15.08 -7.47 2.49
CA LEU A 31 14.35 -6.59 1.56
C LEU A 31 15.30 -5.65 0.80
N VAL A 32 16.31 -5.07 1.46
CA VAL A 32 17.22 -4.12 0.80
C VAL A 32 18.01 -4.78 -0.34
N PRO A 33 18.73 -5.91 -0.13
CA PRO A 33 19.42 -6.58 -1.23
C PRO A 33 18.46 -7.07 -2.33
N THR A 34 17.28 -7.56 -1.99
CA THR A 34 16.29 -8.01 -2.99
C THR A 34 15.87 -6.88 -3.91
N VAL A 35 15.54 -5.70 -3.36
CA VAL A 35 15.15 -4.52 -4.15
C VAL A 35 16.33 -4.05 -5.01
N VAL A 36 17.53 -3.95 -4.44
CA VAL A 36 18.74 -3.55 -5.18
C VAL A 36 19.00 -4.49 -6.35
N ALA A 37 18.92 -5.81 -6.13
CA ALA A 37 19.10 -6.80 -7.17
C ALA A 37 18.04 -6.68 -8.28
N ALA A 38 16.76 -6.50 -7.92
CA ALA A 38 15.69 -6.36 -8.89
C ALA A 38 15.83 -5.10 -9.76
N VAL A 39 16.27 -3.98 -9.17
CA VAL A 39 16.57 -2.74 -9.90
C VAL A 39 17.79 -2.92 -10.81
N TRP A 40 18.84 -3.57 -10.34
CA TRP A 40 20.06 -3.81 -11.13
C TRP A 40 19.81 -4.72 -12.34
N LEU A 41 19.05 -5.80 -12.14
CA LEU A 41 18.66 -6.72 -13.22
C LEU A 41 17.65 -6.09 -14.17
N GLY A 42 16.82 -5.16 -13.66
CA GLY A 42 15.83 -4.42 -14.42
C GLY A 42 14.79 -5.32 -15.08
N GLY A 43 14.12 -4.77 -16.11
CA GLY A 43 13.23 -5.52 -16.99
C GLY A 43 12.14 -6.30 -16.24
N TYR A 44 12.04 -7.60 -16.55
CA TYR A 44 11.05 -8.49 -15.95
C TYR A 44 11.24 -8.68 -14.45
N TRP A 45 12.46 -8.58 -13.91
CA TRP A 45 12.72 -8.73 -12.47
C TRP A 45 12.14 -7.57 -11.67
N PHE A 46 12.36 -6.35 -12.15
CA PHE A 46 11.76 -5.16 -11.56
C PHE A 46 10.24 -5.18 -11.70
N MET A 47 9.70 -5.55 -12.87
CA MET A 47 8.26 -5.68 -13.08
C MET A 47 7.63 -6.72 -12.13
N ALA A 48 8.24 -7.90 -11.98
CA ALA A 48 7.74 -8.95 -11.09
C ALA A 48 7.73 -8.48 -9.63
N LEU A 49 8.79 -7.82 -9.16
CA LEU A 49 8.84 -7.28 -7.80
C LEU A 49 7.77 -6.20 -7.59
N SER A 50 7.58 -5.30 -8.56
CA SER A 50 6.54 -4.27 -8.54
C SER A 50 5.13 -4.87 -8.45
N LEU A 51 4.85 -5.95 -9.20
CA LEU A 51 3.57 -6.66 -9.12
C LEU A 51 3.33 -7.27 -7.72
N VAL A 52 4.37 -7.85 -7.11
CA VAL A 52 4.28 -8.37 -5.73
C VAL A 52 3.98 -7.23 -4.74
N CYS A 53 4.72 -6.12 -4.82
CA CYS A 53 4.53 -4.97 -3.95
C CYS A 53 3.12 -4.39 -4.06
N VAL A 54 2.64 -4.17 -5.29
CA VAL A 54 1.29 -3.67 -5.56
C VAL A 54 0.22 -4.62 -5.03
N GLY A 55 0.40 -5.93 -5.21
CA GLY A 55 -0.55 -6.94 -4.68
C GLY A 55 -0.64 -6.92 -3.16
N LEU A 56 0.50 -6.79 -2.47
CA LEU A 56 0.55 -6.66 -1.01
C LEU A 56 -0.12 -5.35 -0.55
N LEU A 57 0.17 -4.23 -1.20
CA LEU A 57 -0.43 -2.93 -0.90
C LEU A 57 -1.94 -2.95 -1.12
N ALA A 58 -2.42 -3.53 -2.22
CA ALA A 58 -3.83 -3.63 -2.52
C ALA A 58 -4.58 -4.48 -1.49
N ARG A 59 -3.97 -5.58 -1.01
CA ARG A 59 -4.54 -6.41 0.06
C ARG A 59 -4.70 -5.62 1.36
N GLU A 60 -3.69 -4.90 1.79
CA GLU A 60 -3.77 -4.08 3.00
C GLU A 60 -4.75 -2.91 2.82
N TRP A 61 -4.78 -2.30 1.64
CA TRP A 61 -5.76 -1.27 1.29
C TRP A 61 -7.19 -1.78 1.43
N GLY A 62 -7.50 -2.97 0.91
CA GLY A 62 -8.82 -3.57 1.03
C GLY A 62 -9.24 -3.77 2.50
N LYS A 63 -8.32 -4.20 3.37
CA LYS A 63 -8.58 -4.37 4.81
C LYS A 63 -8.88 -3.04 5.52
N ILE A 64 -8.15 -1.99 5.17
CA ILE A 64 -8.30 -0.66 5.78
C ILE A 64 -9.58 0.02 5.27
N SER A 65 -9.77 0.04 3.96
CA SER A 65 -10.82 0.83 3.32
C SER A 65 -12.18 0.13 3.29
N ALA A 66 -12.26 -1.20 3.38
CA ALA A 66 -13.54 -1.91 3.28
C ALA A 66 -13.62 -3.15 4.17
N PRO A 67 -13.76 -3.00 5.51
CA PRO A 67 -13.80 -4.14 6.44
C PRO A 67 -14.91 -5.17 6.13
N LYS A 68 -16.02 -4.75 5.51
CA LYS A 68 -17.13 -5.63 5.12
C LYS A 68 -16.85 -6.45 3.85
N ALA A 69 -15.94 -6.00 2.98
CA ALA A 69 -15.61 -6.68 1.72
C ALA A 69 -14.13 -6.51 1.33
N PRO A 70 -13.18 -6.85 2.22
CA PRO A 70 -11.78 -6.47 2.06
C PRO A 70 -11.12 -7.16 0.87
N ASN A 71 -11.48 -8.42 0.61
CA ASN A 71 -10.94 -9.19 -0.50
C ASN A 71 -11.42 -8.65 -1.86
N ALA A 72 -12.68 -8.21 -1.95
CA ALA A 72 -13.23 -7.70 -3.21
C ALA A 72 -12.59 -6.37 -3.59
N VAL A 73 -12.53 -5.41 -2.66
CA VAL A 73 -11.89 -4.11 -2.90
C VAL A 73 -10.39 -4.27 -3.15
N GLY A 74 -9.70 -5.10 -2.35
CA GLY A 74 -8.29 -5.38 -2.55
C GLY A 74 -8.00 -6.05 -3.91
N ALA A 75 -8.84 -6.98 -4.36
CA ALA A 75 -8.68 -7.60 -5.68
C ALA A 75 -8.85 -6.59 -6.82
N VAL A 76 -9.86 -5.71 -6.75
CA VAL A 76 -10.08 -4.67 -7.76
C VAL A 76 -8.86 -3.74 -7.82
N VAL A 77 -8.43 -3.20 -6.68
CA VAL A 77 -7.25 -2.32 -6.62
C VAL A 77 -6.01 -3.04 -7.16
N GLY A 78 -5.80 -4.29 -6.76
CA GLY A 78 -4.66 -5.10 -7.19
C GLY A 78 -4.64 -5.38 -8.69
N VAL A 79 -5.80 -5.71 -9.28
CA VAL A 79 -5.92 -5.96 -10.73
C VAL A 79 -5.62 -4.70 -11.52
N PHE A 80 -6.24 -3.56 -11.18
CA PHE A 80 -6.03 -2.32 -11.93
C PHE A 80 -4.61 -1.79 -11.80
N CYS A 81 -4.04 -1.78 -10.59
CA CYS A 81 -2.65 -1.39 -10.40
C CYS A 81 -1.69 -2.37 -11.11
N GLY A 82 -1.98 -3.67 -11.10
CA GLY A 82 -1.19 -4.69 -11.81
C GLY A 82 -1.20 -4.50 -13.33
N ILE A 83 -2.37 -4.24 -13.92
CA ILE A 83 -2.49 -3.90 -15.36
C ILE A 83 -1.71 -2.62 -15.67
N ALA A 84 -1.79 -1.61 -14.81
CA ALA A 84 -1.06 -0.35 -15.00
C ALA A 84 0.47 -0.55 -14.96
N VAL A 85 0.97 -1.41 -14.06
CA VAL A 85 2.39 -1.81 -14.02
C VAL A 85 2.82 -2.49 -15.33
N VAL A 86 2.02 -3.42 -15.84
CA VAL A 86 2.33 -4.10 -17.11
C VAL A 86 2.28 -3.13 -18.29
N ALA A 87 1.30 -2.23 -18.33
CA ALA A 87 1.20 -1.21 -19.37
C ALA A 87 2.40 -0.25 -19.35
N ALA A 88 2.85 0.17 -18.16
CA ALA A 88 4.05 0.99 -18.00
C ALA A 88 5.33 0.24 -18.43
N PHE A 89 5.44 -1.06 -18.09
CA PHE A 89 6.53 -1.92 -18.54
C PHE A 89 6.61 -1.99 -20.08
N LEU A 90 5.46 -2.07 -20.75
CA LEU A 90 5.33 -2.04 -22.22
C LEU A 90 5.47 -0.64 -22.84
N GLN A 91 5.87 0.38 -22.06
CA GLN A 91 6.01 1.79 -22.47
C GLN A 91 4.69 2.44 -22.94
N GLN A 92 3.55 1.85 -22.58
CA GLN A 92 2.21 2.36 -22.90
C GLN A 92 1.69 3.27 -21.78
N PHE A 93 2.40 4.37 -21.50
CA PHE A 93 2.11 5.24 -20.36
C PHE A 93 0.70 5.85 -20.39
N LEU A 94 0.21 6.22 -21.58
CA LEU A 94 -1.15 6.76 -21.71
C LEU A 94 -2.21 5.71 -21.31
N VAL A 95 -1.99 4.45 -21.70
CA VAL A 95 -2.86 3.32 -21.29
C VAL A 95 -2.75 3.09 -19.79
N ALA A 96 -1.54 3.11 -19.23
CA ALA A 96 -1.32 2.94 -17.80
C ALA A 96 -2.12 3.99 -16.98
N TRP A 97 -2.03 5.26 -17.35
CA TRP A 97 -2.79 6.34 -16.70
C TRP A 97 -4.31 6.21 -16.90
N ALA A 98 -4.77 5.79 -18.08
CA ALA A 98 -6.19 5.53 -18.31
C ALA A 98 -6.73 4.39 -17.42
N VAL A 99 -5.95 3.31 -17.27
CA VAL A 99 -6.28 2.17 -16.40
C VAL A 99 -6.38 2.61 -14.94
N VAL A 100 -5.51 3.51 -14.48
CA VAL A 100 -5.58 4.07 -13.11
C VAL A 100 -6.89 4.81 -12.90
N VAL A 101 -7.25 5.73 -13.80
CA VAL A 101 -8.49 6.52 -13.68
C VAL A 101 -9.73 5.63 -13.69
N VAL A 102 -9.79 4.66 -14.61
CA VAL A 102 -10.90 3.70 -14.71
C VAL A 102 -10.96 2.81 -13.47
N GLY A 103 -9.82 2.33 -12.98
CA GLY A 103 -9.73 1.49 -11.79
C GLY A 103 -10.19 2.21 -10.53
N SER A 104 -9.82 3.48 -10.35
CA SER A 104 -10.31 4.32 -9.26
C SER A 104 -11.82 4.46 -9.26
N PHE A 105 -12.41 4.69 -10.44
CA PHE A 105 -13.85 4.82 -10.58
C PHE A 105 -14.56 3.50 -10.25
N LEU A 106 -14.09 2.37 -10.78
CA LEU A 106 -14.69 1.06 -10.55
C LEU A 106 -14.51 0.58 -9.10
N ALA A 107 -13.37 0.84 -8.46
CA ALA A 107 -13.17 0.57 -7.04
C ALA A 107 -14.19 1.35 -6.17
N GLY A 108 -14.44 2.62 -6.50
CA GLY A 108 -15.45 3.43 -5.83
C GLY A 108 -16.89 2.92 -6.04
N LEU A 109 -17.19 2.39 -7.24
CA LEU A 109 -18.50 1.80 -7.54
C LEU A 109 -18.72 0.46 -6.82
N ILE A 110 -17.73 -0.42 -6.80
CA ILE A 110 -17.81 -1.74 -6.16
C ILE A 110 -17.85 -1.61 -4.63
N ALA A 111 -17.22 -0.57 -4.09
CA ALA A 111 -17.31 -0.22 -2.68
C ALA A 111 -18.70 0.32 -2.26
N ARG A 112 -19.64 0.55 -3.20
CA ARG A 112 -21.00 1.02 -2.87
C ARG A 112 -21.71 0.01 -1.96
N GLY A 113 -21.86 0.38 -0.68
CA GLY A 113 -22.54 -0.41 0.34
C GLY A 113 -21.60 -1.16 1.30
N ALA A 114 -20.31 -1.29 0.96
CA ALA A 114 -19.31 -1.97 1.80
C ALA A 114 -18.49 -1.02 2.68
N VAL A 115 -18.52 0.29 2.41
CA VAL A 115 -17.66 1.32 3.05
C VAL A 115 -18.49 2.51 3.54
N GLU A 116 -18.16 3.01 4.73
CA GLU A 116 -18.77 4.21 5.34
C GLU A 116 -18.45 5.49 4.54
N ARG A 117 -17.25 5.55 3.93
CA ARG A 117 -16.80 6.58 2.98
C ARG A 117 -16.27 5.97 1.69
N ARG A 118 -17.07 6.02 0.63
CA ARG A 118 -16.73 5.50 -0.73
C ARG A 118 -15.43 6.08 -1.31
N ALA A 119 -15.05 7.28 -0.88
CA ALA A 119 -13.81 7.95 -1.27
C ALA A 119 -12.56 7.14 -0.88
N ASP A 120 -12.59 6.42 0.24
CA ASP A 120 -11.43 5.70 0.78
C ASP A 120 -11.09 4.45 -0.06
N ALA A 121 -12.06 3.91 -0.80
CA ALA A 121 -11.83 2.81 -1.74
C ALA A 121 -11.29 3.32 -3.09
N ALA A 122 -11.85 4.41 -3.62
CA ALA A 122 -11.45 4.99 -4.90
C ALA A 122 -10.02 5.55 -4.88
N TYR A 123 -9.58 6.05 -3.71
CA TYR A 123 -8.26 6.64 -3.53
C TYR A 123 -7.11 5.61 -3.64
N GLY A 124 -7.37 4.32 -3.41
CA GLY A 124 -6.31 3.30 -3.39
C GLY A 124 -5.56 3.15 -4.70
N VAL A 125 -6.27 3.18 -5.83
CA VAL A 125 -5.64 3.05 -7.16
C VAL A 125 -4.83 4.30 -7.51
N VAL A 126 -5.33 5.49 -7.15
CA VAL A 126 -4.60 6.76 -7.35
C VAL A 126 -3.38 6.84 -6.44
N TYR A 127 -3.44 6.26 -5.24
CA TYR A 127 -2.35 6.30 -4.28
C TYR A 127 -1.23 5.30 -4.61
N ILE A 128 -1.58 4.10 -5.07
CA ILE A 128 -0.63 3.01 -5.28
C ILE A 128 0.02 3.06 -6.66
N ALA A 129 -0.76 3.33 -7.72
CA ALA A 129 -0.28 3.16 -9.09
C ALA A 129 0.80 4.16 -9.54
N PRO A 130 0.79 5.45 -9.16
CA PRO A 130 1.82 6.39 -9.61
C PRO A 130 3.25 6.00 -9.20
N ALA A 131 3.41 5.37 -8.03
CA ALA A 131 4.72 4.96 -7.50
C ALA A 131 5.44 3.89 -8.35
N VAL A 132 4.74 3.29 -9.31
CA VAL A 132 5.28 2.25 -10.20
C VAL A 132 5.12 2.59 -11.69
N ILE A 133 4.54 3.74 -12.02
CA ILE A 133 4.37 4.22 -13.41
C ILE A 133 5.35 5.37 -13.72
N ALA A 134 5.74 6.16 -12.71
CA ALA A 134 6.66 7.31 -12.81
C ALA A 134 7.93 7.07 -11.98
#